data_AF-F4KJW9-F1
#
_entry.id   AF-F4KJW9-F1
#
_cell.length_a   1.000
_cell.length_b   1.000
_cell.length_c   1.000
_cell.angle_alpha   90.00
_cell.angle_beta   90.00
_cell.angle_gamma   90.00
#
_symmetry.space_group_name_H-M   'P 1'
#
loop_
_entity.id
_entity.type
_entity.pdbx_description
1 polymer ?
#
loop_
_entity_poly.entity_id
_entity_poly.type
_entity_poly.pdbx_seq_one_letter_code
_entity_poly.pdbx_strand_id
1 'polypeptide(L)'
;MVGLFPHFILSILLPLRMTLGSTTMQHFTIKTLLLQLLLLLGATYTMAQVRAITSNGDEVMLYPNGTWEYISRQPNPYDYQEPSATVGAGISGRHIGVIVRKQLLFVLRDGVLEDVIVYDTKGQPAYSYREGVYQLPYGWQVRYEPLSDRVAQFGPYTFKYQMLSDRLERVGTCEIDYEMFSDRIRRIGGHEIRYNSFSNLIRGVGKIEILYDAFNERVTGLRGQDPNLEIYFMRDGKNCPLPLL
;
A
#
# COMPACT_ATOMS: atom_id res chain seq x y z
N MET A 1 10.92 -15.93 41.52
CA MET A 1 9.64 -16.41 40.93
C MET A 1 9.78 -16.36 39.42
N VAL A 2 10.07 -17.52 38.83
CA VAL A 2 10.14 -17.80 37.40
C VAL A 2 9.54 -19.21 37.26
N GLY A 3 8.45 -19.34 36.49
CA GLY A 3 7.79 -20.62 36.23
C GLY A 3 8.41 -21.31 35.04
N LEU A 4 9.00 -22.49 35.27
CA LEU A 4 9.57 -23.40 34.27
C LEU A 4 8.48 -24.19 33.53
N PHE A 5 8.64 -24.29 32.20
CA PHE A 5 8.14 -25.39 31.38
C PHE A 5 8.97 -26.67 31.64
N PRO A 6 8.37 -27.86 31.50
CA PRO A 6 9.12 -29.03 31.07
C PRO A 6 8.57 -29.65 29.77
N HIS A 7 9.51 -30.16 28.99
CA HIS A 7 9.37 -31.01 27.81
C HIS A 7 8.48 -32.24 28.05
N PHE A 8 7.77 -32.69 27.01
CA PHE A 8 7.48 -34.11 26.86
C PHE A 8 7.80 -34.64 25.45
N ILE A 9 8.39 -35.84 25.51
CA ILE A 9 9.18 -36.58 24.55
C ILE A 9 8.34 -37.22 23.44
N LEU A 10 8.88 -37.14 22.23
CA LEU A 10 8.65 -38.00 21.07
C LEU A 10 8.70 -39.49 21.47
N SER A 11 7.57 -40.20 21.43
CA SER A 11 7.53 -41.67 21.55
C SER A 11 6.79 -42.29 20.38
N ILE A 12 7.59 -42.88 19.50
CA ILE A 12 7.21 -43.76 18.39
C ILE A 12 6.71 -45.08 18.98
N LEU A 13 5.50 -45.54 18.62
CA LEU A 13 5.01 -46.89 18.90
C LEU A 13 4.28 -47.48 17.67
N LEU A 14 5.05 -48.31 16.94
CA LEU A 14 4.71 -49.53 16.17
C LEU A 14 3.40 -49.61 15.36
N PRO A 15 3.46 -49.92 14.05
CA PRO A 15 2.45 -50.77 13.42
C PRO A 15 2.76 -52.24 13.75
N LEU A 16 1.84 -52.87 14.49
CA LEU A 16 1.82 -54.31 14.74
C LEU A 16 1.70 -55.04 13.39
N ARG A 17 2.71 -55.86 13.08
CA ARG A 17 2.72 -56.78 11.95
C ARG A 17 1.69 -57.88 12.21
N MET A 18 0.51 -57.81 11.61
CA MET A 18 -0.43 -58.93 11.53
C MET A 18 -0.59 -59.38 10.09
N THR A 19 0.14 -60.43 9.74
CA THR A 19 -0.13 -61.27 8.58
C THR A 19 -1.22 -62.27 8.94
N LEU A 20 -2.32 -62.22 8.18
CA LEU A 20 -3.16 -63.32 7.68
C LEU A 20 -4.68 -63.13 7.93
N GLY A 21 -5.40 -62.88 6.83
CA GLY A 21 -6.75 -63.42 6.60
C GLY A 21 -7.94 -62.63 7.11
N SER A 22 -8.37 -61.60 6.37
CA SER A 22 -9.80 -61.44 5.99
C SER A 22 -9.99 -60.18 5.15
N THR A 23 -10.51 -60.32 3.93
CA THR A 23 -10.91 -59.20 3.06
C THR A 23 -11.94 -58.28 3.74
N THR A 24 -12.72 -58.80 4.70
CA THR A 24 -13.71 -58.00 5.44
C THR A 24 -13.08 -56.99 6.41
N MET A 25 -11.91 -57.26 7.00
CA MET A 25 -11.24 -56.32 7.90
C MET A 25 -10.52 -55.19 7.16
N GLN A 26 -10.00 -55.44 5.95
CA GLN A 26 -9.42 -54.39 5.09
C GLN A 26 -10.47 -53.39 4.63
N HIS A 27 -11.67 -53.85 4.29
CA HIS A 27 -12.77 -52.95 3.94
C HIS A 27 -13.20 -52.07 5.11
N PHE A 28 -13.18 -52.57 6.34
CA PHE A 28 -13.53 -51.78 7.53
C PHE A 28 -12.49 -50.71 7.84
N THR A 29 -11.20 -51.03 7.73
CA THR A 29 -10.11 -50.08 7.98
C THR A 29 -10.01 -49.02 6.88
N ILE A 30 -10.18 -49.37 5.61
CA ILE A 30 -10.21 -48.39 4.51
C ILE A 30 -11.41 -47.46 4.63
N LYS A 31 -12.61 -47.98 4.96
CA LYS A 31 -13.81 -47.15 5.15
C LYS A 31 -13.69 -46.19 6.33
N THR A 32 -13.07 -46.61 7.43
CA THR A 32 -12.84 -45.74 8.60
C THR A 32 -11.81 -44.65 8.30
N LEU A 33 -10.74 -44.97 7.58
CA LEU A 33 -9.72 -43.98 7.17
C LEU A 33 -10.29 -43.00 6.14
N LEU A 34 -11.13 -43.47 5.22
CA LEU A 34 -11.79 -42.62 4.22
C LEU A 34 -12.87 -41.74 4.85
N LEU A 35 -13.57 -42.21 5.89
CA LEU A 35 -14.53 -41.40 6.66
C LEU A 35 -13.82 -40.33 7.50
N GLN A 36 -12.68 -40.65 8.12
CA GLN A 36 -11.85 -39.67 8.84
C GLN A 36 -11.27 -38.63 7.87
N LEU A 37 -10.82 -39.06 6.69
CA LEU A 37 -10.37 -38.15 5.62
C LEU A 37 -11.53 -37.28 5.10
N LEU A 38 -12.73 -37.84 4.91
CA LEU A 38 -13.91 -37.09 4.47
C LEU A 38 -14.42 -36.12 5.54
N LEU A 39 -14.30 -36.46 6.82
CA LEU A 39 -14.60 -35.55 7.95
C LEU A 39 -13.55 -34.45 8.07
N LEU A 40 -12.27 -34.74 7.80
CA LEU A 40 -11.22 -33.71 7.71
C LEU A 40 -11.41 -32.80 6.49
N LEU A 41 -11.79 -33.32 5.32
CA LEU A 41 -12.13 -32.52 4.14
C LEU A 41 -13.46 -31.77 4.28
N GLY A 42 -14.41 -32.31 5.05
CA GLY A 42 -15.69 -31.65 5.35
C GLY A 42 -15.55 -30.48 6.33
N ALA A 43 -14.46 -30.43 7.11
CA ALA A 43 -14.17 -29.36 8.05
C ALA A 43 -13.47 -28.15 7.42
N THR A 44 -13.08 -28.20 6.13
CA THR A 44 -12.46 -27.06 5.42
C THR A 44 -13.44 -26.28 4.54
N TYR A 45 -14.75 -26.51 4.66
CA TYR A 45 -15.73 -25.51 4.23
C TYR A 45 -15.82 -24.40 5.28
N THR A 46 -14.71 -23.70 5.50
CA THR A 46 -14.79 -22.36 6.09
C THR A 46 -15.61 -21.55 5.11
N MET A 47 -16.81 -21.14 5.52
CA MET A 47 -17.66 -20.21 4.80
C MET A 47 -16.80 -19.01 4.39
N ALA A 48 -16.42 -18.95 3.13
CA ALA A 48 -15.60 -17.87 2.61
C ALA A 48 -16.44 -16.60 2.73
N GLN A 49 -16.09 -15.73 3.67
CA GLN A 49 -16.57 -14.36 3.66
C GLN A 49 -16.06 -13.74 2.37
N VAL A 50 -16.97 -13.32 1.49
CA VAL A 50 -16.59 -12.78 0.19
C VAL A 50 -16.53 -11.26 0.31
N ARG A 51 -15.32 -10.71 0.26
CA ARG A 51 -15.12 -9.28 0.04
C ARG A 51 -15.56 -8.97 -1.39
N ALA A 52 -16.48 -8.02 -1.54
CA ALA A 52 -16.99 -7.58 -2.83
C ALA A 52 -17.01 -6.06 -2.91
N ILE A 53 -17.19 -5.56 -4.12
CA ILE A 53 -17.12 -4.13 -4.42
C ILE A 53 -18.44 -3.73 -5.08
N THR A 54 -19.10 -2.70 -4.57
CA THR A 54 -20.33 -2.17 -5.16
C THR A 54 -20.02 -1.46 -6.49
N SER A 55 -21.05 -1.14 -7.28
CA SER A 55 -20.89 -0.34 -8.51
C SER A 55 -20.24 1.02 -8.28
N ASN A 56 -20.27 1.52 -7.04
CA ASN A 56 -19.75 2.81 -6.63
C ASN A 56 -18.32 2.71 -6.08
N GLY A 57 -17.72 1.51 -6.05
CA GLY A 57 -16.35 1.30 -5.60
C GLY A 57 -16.20 0.99 -4.12
N ASP A 58 -17.29 1.02 -3.34
CA ASP A 58 -17.25 0.73 -1.91
C ASP A 58 -17.05 -0.77 -1.65
N GLU A 59 -16.21 -1.09 -0.69
CA GLU A 59 -16.01 -2.46 -0.24
C GLU A 59 -17.10 -2.91 0.73
N VAL A 60 -17.66 -4.07 0.43
CA VAL A 60 -18.69 -4.72 1.22
C VAL A 60 -18.30 -6.16 1.52
N MET A 61 -18.66 -6.62 2.71
CA MET A 61 -18.61 -8.03 3.07
C MET A 61 -19.94 -8.65 2.67
N LEU A 62 -19.91 -9.59 1.72
CA LEU A 62 -21.08 -10.38 1.33
C LEU A 62 -21.18 -11.61 2.23
N TYR A 63 -22.35 -11.76 2.84
CA TYR A 63 -22.71 -12.90 3.66
C TYR A 63 -23.39 -13.99 2.81
N PRO A 64 -23.26 -15.28 3.19
CA PRO A 64 -23.89 -16.39 2.47
C PRO A 64 -25.42 -16.32 2.36
N ASN A 65 -26.07 -15.54 3.23
CA ASN A 65 -27.52 -15.28 3.22
C ASN A 65 -27.94 -14.20 2.21
N GLY A 66 -27.02 -13.70 1.37
CA GLY A 66 -27.28 -12.66 0.38
C GLY A 66 -27.36 -11.24 0.94
N THR A 67 -27.16 -11.06 2.25
CA THR A 67 -27.01 -9.75 2.87
C THR A 67 -25.57 -9.28 2.77
N TRP A 68 -25.36 -7.97 2.88
CA TRP A 68 -24.03 -7.38 2.78
C TRP A 68 -23.91 -6.21 3.74
N GLU A 69 -22.68 -5.93 4.18
CA GLU A 69 -22.38 -4.75 5.00
C GLU A 69 -21.12 -4.06 4.50
N TYR A 70 -21.03 -2.75 4.71
CA TYR A 70 -19.83 -1.98 4.40
C TYR A 70 -18.71 -2.32 5.39
N ILE A 71 -17.52 -2.64 4.86
CA ILE A 71 -16.34 -2.99 5.69
C ILE A 71 -15.78 -1.75 6.39
N SER A 72 -15.95 -0.57 5.81
CA SER A 72 -15.70 0.70 6.46
C SER A 72 -16.68 1.76 5.94
N ARG A 73 -17.49 2.33 6.84
CA ARG A 73 -18.14 3.62 6.57
C ARG A 73 -17.19 4.72 7.02
N GLN A 74 -16.00 4.78 6.42
CA GLN A 74 -15.19 5.99 6.51
C GLN A 74 -15.67 6.90 5.38
N PRO A 75 -16.23 8.09 5.68
CA PRO A 75 -16.35 9.14 4.68
C PRO A 75 -15.00 9.25 3.98
N ASN A 76 -14.97 9.35 2.65
CA ASN A 76 -13.73 9.60 1.92
C ASN A 76 -13.03 10.79 2.63
N PRO A 77 -11.87 10.59 3.29
CA PRO A 77 -11.24 11.65 4.08
C PRO A 77 -10.86 12.88 3.25
N TYR A 78 -10.95 12.75 1.92
CA TYR A 78 -10.56 13.72 0.91
C TYR A 78 -11.75 14.41 0.22
N ASP A 79 -12.98 14.26 0.71
CA ASP A 79 -14.10 15.14 0.31
C ASP A 79 -13.93 16.58 0.88
N TYR A 80 -12.80 16.83 1.56
CA TYR A 80 -12.42 18.14 2.10
C TYR A 80 -11.49 18.88 1.13
N GLN A 81 -12.01 19.91 0.46
CA GLN A 81 -11.19 20.88 -0.27
C GLN A 81 -10.46 21.78 0.74
N GLU A 82 -9.15 21.57 0.94
CA GLU A 82 -8.35 22.53 1.69
C GLU A 82 -8.11 23.77 0.79
N PRO A 83 -8.46 24.99 1.25
CA PRO A 83 -8.21 26.20 0.47
C PRO A 83 -6.71 26.33 0.21
N SER A 84 -6.34 26.69 -1.02
CA SER A 84 -4.96 26.96 -1.40
C SER A 84 -4.33 27.91 -0.39
N ALA A 85 -3.39 27.39 0.42
CA ALA A 85 -2.71 28.21 1.40
C ALA A 85 -1.89 29.25 0.65
N THR A 86 -2.21 30.54 0.85
CA THR A 86 -1.42 31.65 0.32
C THR A 86 0.04 31.47 0.72
N VAL A 87 0.92 31.49 -0.28
CA VAL A 87 2.39 31.44 -0.11
C VAL A 87 2.78 32.44 0.99
N GLY A 88 3.29 31.94 2.12
CA GLY A 88 3.67 32.74 3.30
C GLY A 88 3.16 32.24 4.66
N ALA A 89 2.11 31.41 4.71
CA ALA A 89 1.52 30.94 5.97
C ALA A 89 2.19 29.67 6.56
N GLY A 90 3.45 29.78 7.00
CA GLY A 90 4.14 28.71 7.74
C GLY A 90 4.45 27.45 6.91
N ILE A 91 4.50 27.61 5.59
CA ILE A 91 4.75 26.53 4.63
C ILE A 91 6.26 26.30 4.53
N SER A 92 6.69 25.06 4.77
CA SER A 92 8.06 24.60 4.61
C SER A 92 8.15 23.60 3.46
N GLY A 93 9.25 23.59 2.70
CA GLY A 93 9.49 22.54 1.70
C GLY A 93 10.12 21.27 2.28
N ARG A 94 9.90 21.02 3.57
CA ARG A 94 10.16 19.73 4.22
C ARG A 94 9.06 18.71 3.92
N HIS A 95 7.81 19.15 3.76
CA HIS A 95 6.68 18.28 3.49
C HIS A 95 6.01 18.73 2.18
N ILE A 96 6.23 17.97 1.10
CA ILE A 96 5.75 18.32 -0.24
C ILE A 96 5.08 17.14 -0.92
N GLY A 97 4.16 17.46 -1.83
CA GLY A 97 3.60 16.55 -2.80
C GLY A 97 4.21 16.81 -4.18
N VAL A 98 4.65 15.76 -4.84
CA VAL A 98 5.15 15.82 -6.22
C VAL A 98 4.19 15.03 -7.11
N ILE A 99 3.41 15.73 -7.94
CA ILE A 99 2.49 15.10 -8.87
C ILE A 99 3.17 14.91 -10.21
N VAL A 100 3.29 13.67 -10.65
CA VAL A 100 3.82 13.28 -11.96
C VAL A 100 2.66 12.95 -12.89
N ARG A 101 2.60 13.64 -14.03
CA ARG A 101 1.62 13.46 -15.12
C ARG A 101 0.16 13.50 -14.66
N LYS A 102 -0.14 14.24 -13.59
CA LYS A 102 -1.49 14.33 -12.98
C LYS A 102 -2.08 12.99 -12.54
N GLN A 103 -1.23 11.97 -12.34
CA GLN A 103 -1.66 10.60 -12.11
C GLN A 103 -1.05 10.00 -10.85
N LEU A 104 0.18 10.36 -10.53
CA LEU A 104 0.90 9.81 -9.38
C LEU A 104 1.36 10.98 -8.50
N LEU A 105 0.85 11.05 -7.28
CA LEU A 105 1.34 11.98 -6.26
C LEU A 105 2.28 11.24 -5.33
N PHE A 106 3.52 11.69 -5.27
CA PHE A 106 4.51 11.23 -4.31
C PHE A 106 4.56 12.20 -3.15
N VAL A 107 4.24 11.73 -1.95
CA VAL A 107 4.28 12.54 -0.74
C VAL A 107 5.64 12.34 -0.08
N LEU A 108 6.36 13.45 0.13
CA LEU A 108 7.71 13.46 0.67
C LEU A 108 7.76 14.26 1.95
N ARG A 109 8.29 13.64 3.02
CA ARG A 109 8.61 14.30 4.28
C ARG A 109 10.10 14.19 4.54
N ASP A 110 10.78 15.33 4.64
CA ASP A 110 12.23 15.42 4.82
C ASP A 110 13.01 14.64 3.74
N GLY A 111 12.44 14.57 2.53
CA GLY A 111 12.94 13.81 1.39
C GLY A 111 12.62 12.32 1.41
N VAL A 112 12.03 11.78 2.48
CA VAL A 112 11.63 10.38 2.60
C VAL A 112 10.24 10.19 2.02
N LEU A 113 10.03 9.06 1.33
CA LEU A 113 8.72 8.69 0.81
C LEU A 113 7.75 8.39 1.96
N GLU A 114 6.71 9.21 2.09
CA GLU A 114 5.66 9.05 3.09
C GLU A 114 4.46 8.29 2.51
N ASP A 115 4.06 8.60 1.28
CA ASP A 115 2.96 7.95 0.58
C ASP A 115 3.08 8.10 -0.96
N VAL A 116 2.36 7.27 -1.70
CA VAL A 116 2.10 7.42 -3.13
C VAL A 116 0.61 7.28 -3.40
N ILE A 117 0.02 8.31 -3.98
CA ILE A 117 -1.39 8.33 -4.34
C ILE A 117 -1.53 8.19 -5.85
N VAL A 118 -2.35 7.23 -6.27
CA VAL A 118 -2.74 7.01 -7.66
C VAL A 118 -4.08 7.67 -7.90
N TYR A 119 -4.16 8.54 -8.90
CA TYR A 119 -5.40 9.14 -9.37
C TYR A 119 -5.98 8.34 -10.53
N ASP A 120 -7.31 8.30 -10.60
CA ASP A 120 -8.04 7.77 -11.73
C ASP A 120 -8.07 8.76 -12.91
N THR A 121 -8.75 8.38 -13.99
CA THR A 121 -8.88 9.21 -15.20
C THR A 121 -9.72 10.48 -14.99
N LYS A 122 -10.45 10.57 -13.88
CA LYS A 122 -11.25 11.73 -13.48
C LYS A 122 -10.50 12.63 -12.48
N GLY A 123 -9.26 12.29 -12.13
CA GLY A 123 -8.46 13.03 -11.16
C GLY A 123 -8.86 12.76 -9.70
N GLN A 124 -9.58 11.67 -9.43
CA GLN A 124 -9.96 11.28 -8.07
C GLN A 124 -8.94 10.29 -7.49
N PRO A 125 -8.58 10.41 -6.20
CA PRO A 125 -7.65 9.48 -5.57
C PRO A 125 -8.28 8.09 -5.52
N ALA A 126 -7.62 7.11 -6.14
CA ALA A 126 -8.10 5.74 -6.24
C ALA A 126 -7.37 4.78 -5.30
N TYR A 127 -6.09 5.04 -5.05
CA TYR A 127 -5.26 4.21 -4.19
C TYR A 127 -4.20 5.06 -3.48
N SER A 128 -3.92 4.72 -2.24
CA SER A 128 -2.79 5.19 -1.44
C SER A 128 -1.89 4.00 -1.13
N TYR A 129 -0.58 4.20 -1.27
CA TYR A 129 0.42 3.21 -0.92
C TYR A 129 0.41 2.91 0.59
N ARG A 130 0.11 3.92 1.42
CA ARG A 130 0.00 3.79 2.87
C ARG A 130 -1.34 3.23 3.33
N GLU A 131 -2.44 3.77 2.83
CA GLU A 131 -3.79 3.51 3.36
C GLU A 131 -4.55 2.44 2.56
N GLY A 132 -4.09 2.11 1.36
CA GLY A 132 -4.71 1.10 0.50
C GLY A 132 -5.70 1.67 -0.52
N VAL A 133 -6.68 0.86 -0.91
CA VAL A 133 -7.63 1.20 -1.99
C VAL A 133 -8.72 2.13 -1.44
N TYR A 134 -8.91 3.28 -2.08
CA TYR A 134 -10.03 4.18 -1.78
C TYR A 134 -11.25 3.87 -2.65
N GLN A 135 -11.00 3.66 -3.94
CA GLN A 135 -12.03 3.32 -4.92
C GLN A 135 -11.37 2.53 -6.04
N LEU A 136 -12.11 1.59 -6.63
CA LEU A 136 -11.63 0.84 -7.79
C LEU A 136 -12.30 1.36 -9.07
N PRO A 137 -11.58 2.11 -9.93
CA PRO A 137 -12.14 2.60 -11.18
C PRO A 137 -12.63 1.45 -12.06
N TYR A 138 -13.66 1.71 -12.86
CA TYR A 138 -14.23 0.68 -13.73
C TYR A 138 -13.17 0.08 -14.67
N GLY A 139 -13.09 -1.26 -14.67
CA GLY A 139 -12.12 -2.02 -15.45
C GLY A 139 -10.71 -2.09 -14.84
N TRP A 140 -10.47 -1.49 -13.68
CA TRP A 140 -9.23 -1.66 -12.94
C TRP A 140 -9.29 -2.91 -12.07
N GLN A 141 -8.13 -3.51 -11.83
CA GLN A 141 -7.97 -4.67 -10.98
C GLN A 141 -6.86 -4.42 -9.98
N VAL A 142 -6.95 -5.05 -8.81
CA VAL A 142 -5.90 -5.05 -7.81
C VAL A 142 -5.30 -6.44 -7.73
N ARG A 143 -3.97 -6.53 -7.78
CA ARG A 143 -3.23 -7.77 -7.54
C ARG A 143 -2.24 -7.54 -6.42
N TYR A 144 -2.12 -8.52 -5.55
CA TYR A 144 -1.19 -8.52 -4.44
C TYR A 144 -0.01 -9.44 -4.72
N GLU A 145 1.12 -9.19 -4.06
CA GLU A 145 2.25 -10.12 -4.06
C GLU A 145 1.86 -11.43 -3.35
N PRO A 146 2.36 -12.59 -3.81
CA PRO A 146 2.10 -13.86 -3.12
C PRO A 146 2.58 -13.79 -1.66
N LEU A 147 1.73 -14.21 -0.72
CA LEU A 147 2.04 -14.27 0.72
C LEU A 147 2.34 -12.90 1.36
N SER A 148 1.84 -11.81 0.77
CA SER A 148 2.07 -10.44 1.23
C SER A 148 0.83 -9.58 0.99
N ASP A 149 0.59 -8.61 1.86
CA ASP A 149 -0.48 -7.61 1.67
C ASP A 149 -0.06 -6.47 0.74
N ARG A 150 1.14 -6.55 0.15
CA ARG A 150 1.64 -5.56 -0.80
C ARG A 150 0.92 -5.66 -2.12
N VAL A 151 0.52 -4.51 -2.64
CA VAL A 151 -0.05 -4.40 -3.97
C VAL A 151 1.05 -4.58 -5.00
N ALA A 152 0.95 -5.59 -5.84
CA ALA A 152 1.80 -5.80 -7.00
C ALA A 152 1.29 -5.02 -8.23
N GLN A 153 -0.02 -4.82 -8.34
CA GLN A 153 -0.64 -4.03 -9.41
C GLN A 153 -1.93 -3.36 -8.93
N PHE A 154 -2.12 -2.10 -9.30
CA PHE A 154 -3.38 -1.38 -9.18
C PHE A 154 -3.73 -0.74 -10.53
N GLY A 155 -4.77 -1.25 -11.19
CA GLY A 155 -5.17 -0.80 -12.52
C GLY A 155 -4.01 -0.90 -13.52
N PRO A 156 -3.65 0.19 -14.23
CA PRO A 156 -2.54 0.18 -15.19
C PRO A 156 -1.15 0.27 -14.52
N TYR A 157 -1.06 0.44 -13.20
CA TYR A 157 0.20 0.67 -12.50
C TYR A 157 0.71 -0.61 -11.84
N THR A 158 1.91 -1.04 -12.20
CA THR A 158 2.65 -2.11 -11.52
C THR A 158 3.55 -1.53 -10.46
N PHE A 159 3.60 -2.15 -9.29
CA PHE A 159 4.45 -1.76 -8.18
C PHE A 159 5.63 -2.69 -8.11
N LYS A 160 6.82 -2.14 -7.87
CA LYS A 160 8.04 -2.92 -7.68
C LYS A 160 8.69 -2.51 -6.37
N TYR A 161 9.05 -3.50 -5.56
CA TYR A 161 9.70 -3.32 -4.28
C TYR A 161 11.14 -3.82 -4.31
N GLN A 162 11.97 -3.21 -3.48
CA GLN A 162 13.33 -3.65 -3.24
C GLN A 162 13.31 -4.87 -2.30
N MET A 163 13.94 -5.97 -2.73
CA MET A 163 13.89 -7.25 -2.00
C MET A 163 14.43 -7.21 -0.57
N LEU A 164 15.41 -6.34 -0.28
CA LEU A 164 16.11 -6.32 1.01
C LEU A 164 15.60 -5.25 1.99
N SER A 165 15.01 -4.18 1.46
CA SER A 165 14.63 -3.00 2.25
C SER A 165 13.13 -2.71 2.22
N ASP A 166 12.37 -3.48 1.44
CA ASP A 166 10.93 -3.32 1.21
C ASP A 166 10.52 -1.94 0.67
N ARG A 167 11.50 -1.15 0.22
CA ARG A 167 11.28 0.17 -0.35
C ARG A 167 10.58 0.05 -1.70
N LEU A 168 9.68 0.98 -1.99
CA LEU A 168 9.04 1.10 -3.29
C LEU A 168 10.06 1.63 -4.31
N GLU A 169 10.44 0.82 -5.29
CA GLU A 169 11.40 1.17 -6.34
C GLU A 169 10.71 1.72 -7.60
N ARG A 170 9.45 1.36 -7.85
CA ARG A 170 8.75 1.75 -9.08
C ARG A 170 7.23 1.72 -8.92
N VAL A 171 6.56 2.67 -9.56
CA VAL A 171 5.11 2.68 -9.78
C VAL A 171 4.83 2.95 -11.26
N GLY A 172 4.26 1.96 -11.95
CA GLY A 172 4.06 2.00 -13.40
C GLY A 172 5.38 2.24 -14.14
N THR A 173 5.45 3.33 -14.91
CA THR A 173 6.67 3.76 -15.62
C THR A 173 7.55 4.69 -14.79
N CYS A 174 7.18 5.02 -13.56
CA CYS A 174 7.89 5.96 -12.71
C CYS A 174 8.81 5.23 -11.75
N GLU A 175 10.13 5.37 -11.94
CA GLU A 175 11.15 4.82 -11.05
C GLU A 175 11.36 5.73 -9.83
N ILE A 176 11.75 5.15 -8.69
CA ILE A 176 12.08 5.88 -7.46
C ILE A 176 13.51 5.49 -7.10
N ASP A 177 14.42 6.46 -7.16
CA ASP A 177 15.79 6.25 -6.74
C ASP A 177 16.04 6.90 -5.41
N TYR A 178 16.71 6.16 -4.53
CA TYR A 178 17.11 6.63 -3.21
C TYR A 178 18.58 7.07 -3.21
N GLU A 179 18.94 7.88 -2.23
CA GLU A 179 20.35 8.12 -1.89
C GLU A 179 20.99 6.83 -1.34
N MET A 180 22.30 6.68 -1.55
CA MET A 180 23.03 5.46 -1.18
C MET A 180 23.03 5.17 0.32
N PHE A 181 23.03 6.22 1.15
CA PHE A 181 23.21 6.13 2.60
C PHE A 181 22.03 6.69 3.40
N SER A 182 20.88 6.90 2.77
CA SER A 182 19.68 7.41 3.44
C SER A 182 18.40 6.86 2.80
N ASP A 183 17.25 7.05 3.46
CA ASP A 183 15.92 6.78 2.90
C ASP A 183 15.41 7.93 2.00
N ARG A 184 16.26 8.92 1.71
CA ARG A 184 15.85 10.06 0.89
C ARG A 184 15.74 9.66 -0.56
N ILE A 185 14.70 10.16 -1.20
CA ILE A 185 14.53 10.04 -2.63
C ILE A 185 15.44 11.04 -3.33
N ARG A 186 16.31 10.53 -4.19
CA ARG A 186 17.16 11.32 -5.07
C ARG A 186 16.45 11.66 -6.39
N ARG A 187 15.56 10.79 -6.88
CA ARG A 187 14.88 10.97 -8.18
C ARG A 187 13.53 10.25 -8.21
N ILE A 188 12.55 10.89 -8.85
CA ILE A 188 11.23 10.31 -9.16
C ILE A 188 11.02 10.40 -10.67
N GLY A 189 10.94 9.25 -11.32
CA GLY A 189 10.90 9.11 -12.76
C GLY A 189 12.10 9.80 -13.41
N GLY A 190 11.83 10.77 -14.30
CA GLY A 190 12.86 11.58 -14.94
C GLY A 190 13.30 12.82 -14.14
N HIS A 191 12.77 13.03 -12.93
CA HIS A 191 12.91 14.30 -12.20
C HIS A 191 13.79 14.13 -10.96
N GLU A 192 14.97 14.75 -10.98
CA GLU A 192 15.89 14.79 -9.84
C GLU A 192 15.34 15.67 -8.71
N ILE A 193 15.51 15.23 -7.46
CA ILE A 193 15.20 16.01 -6.27
C ILE A 193 16.49 16.62 -5.74
N ARG A 194 16.51 17.95 -5.63
CA ARG A 194 17.65 18.71 -5.09
C ARG A 194 17.36 19.13 -3.67
N TYR A 195 18.34 18.97 -2.79
CA TYR A 195 18.24 19.31 -1.37
C TYR A 195 19.19 20.44 -0.99
N ASN A 196 18.85 21.17 0.07
CA ASN A 196 19.79 22.05 0.75
C ASN A 196 20.78 21.18 1.54
N SER A 197 22.08 21.42 1.34
CA SER A 197 23.17 20.67 1.99
C SER A 197 23.16 20.74 3.52
N PHE A 198 22.52 21.76 4.11
CA PHE A 198 22.60 22.00 5.57
C PHE A 198 21.27 21.80 6.31
N SER A 199 20.12 21.93 5.64
CA SER A 199 18.81 21.93 6.30
C SER A 199 17.83 20.86 5.80
N ASN A 200 18.28 19.94 4.93
CA ASN A 200 17.46 18.86 4.35
C ASN A 200 16.20 19.34 3.59
N LEU A 201 16.04 20.65 3.42
CA LEU A 201 14.96 21.26 2.65
C LEU A 201 15.04 20.83 1.20
N ILE A 202 13.90 20.48 0.62
CA ILE A 202 13.82 20.25 -0.82
C ILE A 202 13.92 21.60 -1.51
N ARG A 203 14.97 21.81 -2.30
CA ARG A 203 15.21 23.04 -3.08
C ARG A 203 14.61 22.98 -4.47
N GLY A 204 14.30 21.79 -4.98
CA GLY A 204 13.68 21.68 -6.29
C GLY A 204 13.45 20.25 -6.72
N VAL A 205 12.59 20.10 -7.71
CA VAL A 205 12.27 18.83 -8.35
C VAL A 205 12.27 19.06 -9.86
N GLY A 206 13.13 18.33 -10.57
CA GLY A 206 13.33 18.51 -12.01
C GLY A 206 13.71 19.96 -12.36
N LYS A 207 12.93 20.59 -13.23
CA LYS A 207 13.14 21.99 -13.66
C LYS A 207 12.51 23.03 -12.73
N ILE A 208 11.79 22.60 -11.71
CA ILE A 208 11.12 23.49 -10.75
C ILE A 208 12.03 23.69 -9.54
N GLU A 209 12.25 24.95 -9.18
CA GLU A 209 13.01 25.40 -8.02
C GLU A 209 12.05 25.99 -6.98
N ILE A 210 12.30 25.68 -5.71
CA ILE A 210 11.54 26.17 -4.56
C ILE A 210 12.34 27.33 -3.97
N LEU A 211 11.73 28.51 -3.96
CA LEU A 211 12.32 29.72 -3.43
C LEU A 211 12.01 29.83 -1.94
N TYR A 212 13.01 30.22 -1.16
CA TYR A 212 12.93 30.35 0.28
C TYR A 212 13.28 31.76 0.72
N ASP A 213 12.69 32.19 1.83
CA ASP A 213 13.15 33.33 2.60
C ASP A 213 14.50 32.99 3.26
N ALA A 214 15.45 33.93 3.16
CA ALA A 214 16.83 33.72 3.60
C ALA A 214 16.98 33.53 5.12
N PHE A 215 16.00 33.92 5.92
CA PHE A 215 16.11 34.01 7.38
C PHE A 215 15.20 33.03 8.13
N ASN A 216 14.11 32.55 7.52
CA ASN A 216 13.12 31.73 8.23
C ASN A 216 12.72 30.43 7.52
N GLU A 217 13.43 30.05 6.45
CA GLU A 217 13.21 28.79 5.71
C GLU A 217 11.78 28.61 5.18
N ARG A 218 11.00 29.69 5.10
CA ARG A 218 9.65 29.66 4.54
C ARG A 218 9.70 29.73 3.03
N VAL A 219 8.80 28.99 2.40
CA VAL A 219 8.62 29.03 0.96
C VAL A 219 8.06 30.39 0.55
N THR A 220 8.74 31.07 -0.37
CA THR A 220 8.34 32.36 -0.95
C THR A 220 7.80 32.22 -2.37
N GLY A 221 8.02 31.08 -3.02
CA GLY A 221 7.45 30.79 -4.32
C GLY A 221 8.10 29.62 -5.03
N LEU A 222 7.70 29.43 -6.29
CA LEU A 222 8.29 28.47 -7.22
C LEU A 222 8.87 29.21 -8.43
N ARG A 223 9.97 28.69 -8.97
CA ARG A 223 10.57 29.16 -10.22
C ARG A 223 10.72 28.00 -11.19
N GLY A 224 10.43 28.25 -12.45
CA GLY A 224 10.46 27.23 -13.50
C GLY A 224 9.13 26.50 -13.64
N GLN A 225 9.01 25.71 -14.71
CA GLN A 225 7.80 24.98 -15.04
C GLN A 225 8.18 23.66 -15.72
N ASP A 226 7.37 22.64 -15.49
CA ASP A 226 7.44 21.38 -16.19
C ASP A 226 6.00 20.88 -16.40
N PRO A 227 5.55 20.64 -17.65
CA PRO A 227 4.16 20.27 -17.93
C PRO A 227 3.76 18.91 -17.35
N ASN A 228 4.73 18.07 -16.98
CA ASN A 228 4.48 16.73 -16.44
C ASN A 228 4.71 16.65 -14.94
N LEU A 229 4.99 17.77 -14.27
CA LEU A 229 5.38 17.80 -12.88
C LEU A 229 4.77 19.00 -12.17
N GLU A 230 4.08 18.74 -11.08
CA GLU A 230 3.54 19.78 -10.21
C GLU A 230 4.02 19.56 -8.77
N ILE A 231 4.25 20.65 -8.05
CA ILE A 231 4.70 20.62 -6.65
C ILE A 231 3.64 21.29 -5.78
N TYR A 232 3.25 20.60 -4.73
CA TYR A 232 2.33 21.07 -3.71
C TYR A 232 3.04 21.09 -2.37
N PHE A 233 2.75 22.08 -1.54
CA PHE A 233 3.29 22.13 -0.19
C PHE A 233 2.24 21.67 0.80
N MET A 234 2.68 20.86 1.75
CA MET A 234 1.81 20.31 2.78
C MET A 234 2.12 20.99 4.11
N ARG A 235 1.08 21.33 4.87
CA ARG A 235 1.26 21.84 6.22
C ARG A 235 1.63 20.69 7.15
N ASP A 236 2.54 20.94 8.09
CA ASP A 236 2.87 19.96 9.13
C ASP A 236 1.62 19.60 9.94
N GLY A 237 1.33 18.30 10.03
CA GLY A 237 0.17 17.75 10.76
C GLY A 237 -1.07 17.40 9.90
N LYS A 238 -1.04 17.54 8.57
CA LYS A 238 -2.12 17.09 7.66
C LYS A 238 -1.58 16.23 6.52
N ASN A 239 -2.37 15.22 6.10
CA ASN A 239 -1.83 14.04 5.41
C ASN A 239 -1.88 14.05 3.87
N CYS A 240 -2.71 14.82 3.16
CA CYS A 240 -2.69 14.77 1.68
C CYS A 240 -3.19 16.05 0.98
N PRO A 241 -2.64 16.41 -0.20
CA PRO A 241 -3.21 17.36 -1.14
C PRO A 241 -4.07 16.67 -2.22
N LEU A 242 -5.02 17.44 -2.75
CA LEU A 242 -5.69 17.18 -4.02
C LEU A 242 -5.02 18.04 -5.12
N PRO A 243 -4.92 17.55 -6.37
CA PRO A 243 -4.57 18.40 -7.51
C PRO A 243 -5.64 19.48 -7.69
N LEU A 244 -5.20 20.71 -7.96
CA LEU A 244 -6.11 21.79 -8.35
C LEU A 244 -6.58 21.52 -9.78
N LEU A 245 -7.89 21.33 -9.95
CA LEU A 245 -8.56 21.40 -11.27
C LEU A 245 -8.48 22.83 -11.82
#